data_AF-A0A965V4P6-F1
#
_entry.id   AF-A0A965V4P6-F1
#
_cell.length_a   1.000
_cell.length_b   1.000
_cell.length_c   1.000
_cell.angle_alpha   90.00
_cell.angle_beta   90.00
_cell.angle_gamma   90.00
#
_symmetry.space_group_name_H-M   'P 1'
#
loop_
_entity.id
_entity.type
_entity.pdbx_description
1 polymer ?
#
loop_
_entity_poly.entity_id
_entity_poly.type
_entity_poly.pdbx_seq_one_letter_code
_entity_poly.pdbx_strand_id
1 'polypeptide(L)'
;MTASTATVFLVIIALTIREHLRLLSGIEGLLLQNDEPLGGDFIAFYTGSKLLYESFTAETLYSFSNQMLFQSELLGVSANELPFLPFVYPPIVALIFIPFSFLSLPQAFCAWSLTSFIVFLLGLELVIRALDYQFPFSRMLFYLGAVAFTPFTIETLAGGQLSAIGVFILGVAFYLIRKERFFSAGLTTSFLYFKAPLFILLIISLLLILPRRFLGGLAIGGAFIIC
;
A
#
# COMPACT_ATOMS: atom_id res chain seq x y z
N MET A 1 -10.41 26.46 -17.48
CA MET A 1 -10.70 25.04 -17.18
C MET A 1 -11.99 24.69 -17.89
N THR A 2 -11.95 23.93 -18.97
CA THR A 2 -13.17 23.56 -19.71
C THR A 2 -13.92 22.49 -18.93
N ALA A 3 -15.24 22.65 -18.77
CA ALA A 3 -16.12 21.74 -18.01
C ALA A 3 -16.00 20.25 -18.42
N SER A 4 -15.44 19.98 -19.60
CA SER A 4 -15.16 18.65 -20.15
C SER A 4 -14.18 17.82 -19.29
N THR A 5 -13.07 18.38 -18.81
CA THR A 5 -12.07 17.59 -18.06
C THR A 5 -12.52 17.20 -16.65
N ALA A 6 -13.26 18.09 -15.97
CA ALA A 6 -13.87 17.79 -14.67
C ALA A 6 -14.96 16.71 -14.78
N THR A 7 -15.68 16.67 -15.90
CA THR A 7 -16.70 15.64 -16.16
C THR A 7 -16.06 14.28 -16.38
N VAL A 8 -15.00 14.20 -17.20
CA VAL A 8 -14.23 12.95 -17.39
C VAL A 8 -13.65 12.45 -16.06
N PHE A 9 -13.22 13.35 -15.18
CA PHE A 9 -12.73 13.03 -13.83
C PHE A 9 -13.80 12.38 -12.94
N LEU A 10 -14.98 12.98 -12.86
CA LEU A 10 -16.08 12.40 -12.10
C LEU A 10 -16.52 11.06 -12.68
N VAL A 11 -16.45 10.88 -14.00
CA VAL A 11 -16.80 9.61 -14.65
C VAL A 11 -15.79 8.53 -14.34
N ILE A 12 -14.47 8.77 -14.47
CA ILE A 12 -13.45 7.75 -14.15
C ILE A 12 -13.52 7.36 -12.67
N ILE A 13 -13.61 8.34 -11.77
CA ILE A 13 -13.77 8.08 -10.34
C ILE A 13 -15.07 7.34 -10.06
N ALA A 14 -16.19 7.75 -10.66
CA ALA A 14 -17.45 7.05 -10.49
C ALA A 14 -17.41 5.62 -11.03
N LEU A 15 -16.69 5.35 -12.12
CA LEU A 15 -16.50 4.02 -12.66
C LEU A 15 -15.60 3.17 -11.75
N THR A 16 -14.48 3.71 -11.26
CA THR A 16 -13.62 3.03 -10.30
C THR A 16 -14.37 2.73 -9.00
N ILE A 17 -15.10 3.72 -8.47
CA ILE A 17 -15.97 3.56 -7.30
C ILE A 17 -17.07 2.54 -7.59
N ARG A 18 -17.72 2.58 -8.76
CA ARG A 18 -18.77 1.63 -9.14
C ARG A 18 -18.24 0.21 -9.21
N GLU A 19 -17.08 -0.03 -9.82
CA GLU A 19 -16.50 -1.38 -9.84
C GLU A 19 -16.08 -1.82 -8.43
N HIS A 20 -15.56 -0.91 -7.60
CA HIS A 20 -15.25 -1.21 -6.19
C HIS A 20 -16.51 -1.53 -5.38
N LEU A 21 -17.59 -0.75 -5.57
CA LEU A 21 -18.89 -0.98 -4.95
C LEU A 21 -19.57 -2.23 -5.51
N ARG A 22 -19.35 -2.59 -6.77
CA ARG A 22 -19.87 -3.81 -7.40
C ARG A 22 -19.19 -5.04 -6.82
N LEU A 23 -17.87 -4.98 -6.60
CA LEU A 23 -17.11 -6.00 -5.87
C LEU A 23 -17.64 -6.12 -4.43
N LEU A 24 -18.04 -5.02 -3.80
CA LEU A 24 -18.65 -5.00 -2.47
C LEU A 24 -20.11 -5.49 -2.44
N SER A 25 -20.88 -5.28 -3.50
CA SER A 25 -22.31 -5.65 -3.58
C SER A 25 -22.55 -7.07 -4.07
N GLY A 26 -21.54 -7.71 -4.67
CA GLY A 26 -21.60 -9.11 -5.14
C GLY A 26 -21.16 -10.13 -4.10
N ILE A 27 -21.00 -9.72 -2.84
CA ILE A 27 -20.49 -10.55 -1.76
C ILE A 27 -21.64 -11.32 -1.11
N GLU A 28 -21.59 -12.65 -1.17
CA GLU A 28 -22.26 -13.50 -0.20
C GLU A 28 -21.28 -13.72 0.97
N GLY A 29 -21.40 -12.93 2.05
CA GLY A 29 -20.52 -13.02 3.22
C GLY A 29 -19.25 -12.17 3.14
N LEU A 30 -18.07 -12.80 3.03
CA LEU A 30 -16.75 -12.13 2.94
C LEU A 30 -15.90 -12.64 1.76
N LEU A 31 -16.49 -13.45 0.88
CA LEU A 31 -15.83 -14.01 -0.29
C LEU A 31 -16.38 -13.38 -1.57
N LEU A 32 -15.50 -13.18 -2.53
CA LEU A 32 -15.83 -12.81 -3.90
C LEU A 32 -16.37 -14.04 -4.65
N GLN A 33 -16.99 -13.84 -5.82
CA GLN A 33 -17.57 -14.92 -6.63
C GLN A 33 -16.57 -15.98 -7.11
N ASN A 34 -15.28 -15.71 -7.00
CA ASN A 34 -14.16 -16.61 -7.33
C ASN A 34 -13.54 -17.27 -6.08
N ASP A 35 -14.25 -17.28 -4.95
CA ASP A 35 -13.79 -17.79 -3.65
C ASP A 35 -12.57 -17.07 -3.07
N GLU A 36 -12.20 -15.91 -3.62
CA GLU A 36 -11.14 -15.08 -3.06
C GLU A 36 -11.67 -14.22 -1.90
N PRO A 37 -10.87 -14.01 -0.84
CA PRO A 37 -11.22 -13.12 0.24
C PRO A 37 -11.44 -11.68 -0.23
N LEU A 38 -12.41 -11.00 0.41
CA LEU A 38 -12.61 -9.56 0.21
C LEU A 38 -11.32 -8.78 0.45
N GLY A 39 -10.91 -8.01 -0.57
CA GLY A 39 -9.75 -7.14 -0.51
C GLY A 39 -8.42 -7.83 -0.81
N GLY A 40 -8.44 -9.07 -1.32
CA GLY A 40 -7.25 -9.80 -1.76
C GLY A 40 -6.21 -9.92 -0.65
N ASP A 41 -5.01 -9.40 -0.88
CA ASP A 41 -3.90 -9.43 0.08
C ASP A 41 -4.18 -8.67 1.38
N PHE A 42 -5.21 -7.82 1.42
CA PHE A 42 -5.56 -7.06 2.63
C PHE A 42 -5.85 -7.96 3.83
N ILE A 43 -6.44 -9.14 3.60
CA ILE A 43 -6.76 -10.07 4.70
C ILE A 43 -5.51 -10.52 5.46
N ALA A 44 -4.34 -10.59 4.79
CA ALA A 44 -3.08 -10.93 5.45
C ALA A 44 -2.69 -9.82 6.46
N PHE A 45 -2.80 -8.55 6.09
CA PHE A 45 -2.50 -7.42 6.98
C PHE A 45 -3.51 -7.32 8.14
N TYR A 46 -4.80 -7.55 7.83
CA TYR A 46 -5.85 -7.56 8.84
C TYR A 46 -5.64 -8.70 9.85
N THR A 47 -5.33 -9.91 9.37
CA THR A 47 -5.01 -11.07 10.21
C THR A 47 -3.80 -10.80 11.10
N GLY A 48 -2.69 -10.35 10.52
CA GLY A 48 -1.47 -10.07 11.28
C GLY A 48 -1.68 -8.99 12.35
N SER A 49 -2.39 -7.91 12.02
CA SER A 49 -2.67 -6.84 12.98
C SER A 49 -3.64 -7.24 14.09
N LYS A 50 -4.65 -8.08 13.80
CA LYS A 50 -5.53 -8.66 14.82
C LYS A 50 -4.79 -9.57 15.79
N LEU A 51 -4.03 -10.53 15.27
CA LEU A 51 -3.27 -11.46 16.10
C LEU A 51 -2.25 -10.73 16.97
N LEU A 52 -1.52 -9.76 16.41
CA LEU A 52 -0.55 -8.97 17.16
C LEU A 52 -1.21 -8.13 18.26
N TYR A 53 -2.40 -7.56 17.99
CA TYR A 53 -3.14 -6.79 18.97
C TYR A 53 -3.66 -7.65 20.12
N GLU A 54 -4.12 -8.87 19.84
CA GLU A 54 -4.71 -9.76 20.85
C GLU A 54 -3.66 -10.43 21.74
N SER A 55 -2.49 -10.77 21.18
CA SER A 55 -1.46 -11.55 21.89
C SER A 55 -0.27 -10.72 22.38
N PHE A 56 -0.03 -9.54 21.80
CA PHE A 56 1.18 -8.72 21.97
C PHE A 56 2.52 -9.46 21.76
N THR A 57 2.55 -10.59 21.06
CA THR A 57 3.78 -11.38 20.84
C THR A 57 4.11 -11.57 19.36
N ALA A 58 5.41 -11.48 19.01
CA ALA A 58 5.88 -11.75 17.66
C ALA A 58 5.74 -13.23 17.25
N GLU A 59 5.76 -14.16 18.21
CA GLU A 59 5.62 -15.60 17.93
C GLU A 59 4.24 -15.96 17.37
N THR A 60 3.19 -15.36 17.92
CA THR A 60 1.82 -15.57 17.44
C THR A 60 1.56 -14.87 16.12
N LEU A 61 2.23 -13.74 15.85
CA LEU A 61 2.15 -13.03 14.57
C LEU A 61 2.60 -13.93 13.40
N TYR A 62 3.63 -14.77 13.59
CA TYR A 62 4.18 -15.64 12.54
C TYR A 62 3.76 -17.12 12.65
N SER A 63 2.82 -17.45 13.53
CA SER A 63 2.23 -18.79 13.58
C SER A 63 1.22 -18.96 12.44
N PHE A 64 1.62 -19.65 11.36
CA PHE A 64 0.71 -19.92 10.24
C PHE A 64 -0.53 -20.71 10.65
N SER A 65 -0.42 -21.60 11.65
CA SER A 65 -1.58 -22.29 12.21
C SER A 65 -2.59 -21.32 12.81
N ASN A 66 -2.13 -20.33 13.58
CA ASN A 66 -3.01 -19.32 14.17
C ASN A 66 -3.60 -18.38 13.10
N GLN A 67 -2.80 -17.96 12.12
CA GLN A 67 -3.28 -17.15 11.00
C GLN A 67 -4.36 -17.87 10.19
N MET A 68 -4.15 -19.16 9.90
CA MET A 68 -5.08 -19.98 9.13
C MET A 68 -6.38 -20.24 9.90
N LEU A 69 -6.29 -20.56 11.20
CA LEU A 69 -7.46 -20.70 12.06
C LEU A 69 -8.27 -19.40 12.09
N PHE A 70 -7.61 -18.26 12.33
CA PHE A 70 -8.26 -16.96 12.35
C PHE A 70 -8.96 -16.63 11.02
N GLN A 71 -8.30 -16.83 9.87
CA GLN A 71 -8.92 -16.59 8.55
C GLN A 71 -10.09 -17.53 8.28
N SER A 72 -9.98 -18.81 8.66
CA SER A 72 -11.07 -19.78 8.50
C SER A 72 -12.31 -19.42 9.31
N GLU A 73 -12.12 -18.99 10.56
CA GLU A 73 -13.21 -18.53 11.43
C GLU A 73 -13.82 -17.22 10.92
N LEU A 74 -12.98 -16.28 10.48
CA LEU A 74 -13.42 -14.99 9.96
C LEU A 74 -14.26 -15.15 8.69
N LEU A 75 -13.83 -16.01 7.76
CA LEU A 75 -14.49 -16.22 6.47
C LEU A 75 -15.61 -17.26 6.51
N GLY A 76 -15.70 -18.04 7.60
CA GLY A 76 -16.71 -19.09 7.74
C GLY A 76 -16.49 -20.29 6.81
N VAL A 77 -15.24 -20.52 6.37
CA VAL A 77 -14.87 -21.60 5.45
C VAL A 77 -13.73 -22.41 6.04
N SER A 78 -13.71 -23.71 5.76
CA SER A 78 -12.69 -24.61 6.29
C SER A 78 -11.29 -24.22 5.83
N ALA A 79 -10.30 -24.37 6.72
CA ALA A 79 -8.89 -24.08 6.45
C ALA A 79 -8.32 -24.81 5.21
N ASN A 80 -8.94 -25.92 4.79
CA ASN A 80 -8.51 -26.72 3.64
C ASN A 80 -9.11 -26.26 2.30
N GLU A 81 -10.05 -25.32 2.31
CA GLU A 81 -10.88 -24.96 1.16
C GLU A 81 -10.57 -23.56 0.59
N LEU A 82 -9.83 -22.72 1.34
CA LEU A 82 -9.48 -21.36 0.91
C LEU A 82 -8.01 -21.22 0.49
N PRO A 83 -7.70 -20.29 -0.43
CA PRO A 83 -6.34 -19.81 -0.59
C PRO A 83 -5.90 -19.06 0.68
N PHE A 84 -5.12 -19.73 1.53
CA PHE A 84 -4.52 -19.13 2.72
C PHE A 84 -3.52 -18.04 2.32
N LEU A 85 -3.74 -16.81 2.80
CA LEU A 85 -2.88 -15.66 2.54
C LEU A 85 -2.10 -15.28 3.80
N PRO A 86 -0.85 -15.77 3.96
CA PRO A 86 -0.09 -15.56 5.18
C PRO A 86 0.41 -14.13 5.32
N PHE A 87 0.43 -13.63 6.54
CA PHE A 87 1.20 -12.44 6.89
C PHE A 87 2.70 -12.80 6.94
N VAL A 88 3.46 -12.28 5.96
CA VAL A 88 4.92 -12.53 5.82
C VAL A 88 5.73 -11.23 5.83
N TYR A 89 5.13 -10.14 6.28
CA TYR A 89 5.75 -8.81 6.30
C TYR A 89 6.48 -8.53 7.62
N PRO A 90 7.37 -7.52 7.68
CA PRO A 90 7.97 -7.09 8.95
C PRO A 90 6.92 -6.67 9.98
N PRO A 91 7.16 -6.84 11.31
CA PRO A 91 6.15 -6.59 12.34
C PRO A 91 5.59 -5.17 12.34
N ILE A 92 6.41 -4.18 11.92
CA ILE A 92 5.97 -2.79 11.79
C ILE A 92 4.77 -2.62 10.85
N VAL A 93 4.63 -3.49 9.84
CA VAL A 93 3.46 -3.48 8.96
C VAL A 93 2.22 -3.87 9.75
N ALA A 94 2.26 -4.93 10.57
CA ALA A 94 1.13 -5.30 11.42
C ALA A 94 0.77 -4.18 12.41
N LEU A 95 1.77 -3.50 13.00
CA LEU A 95 1.56 -2.36 13.89
C LEU A 95 0.81 -1.19 13.21
N ILE A 96 1.19 -0.85 11.97
CA ILE A 96 0.51 0.20 11.18
C ILE A 96 -0.96 -0.15 10.93
N PHE A 97 -1.27 -1.44 10.83
CA PHE A 97 -2.62 -1.92 10.55
C PHE A 97 -3.48 -2.14 11.81
N ILE A 98 -2.92 -2.05 13.02
CA ILE A 98 -3.69 -2.17 14.29
C ILE A 98 -4.91 -1.24 14.34
N PRO A 99 -4.84 0.06 13.95
CA PRO A 99 -6.03 0.91 13.95
C PRO A 99 -7.19 0.40 13.08
N PHE A 100 -6.88 -0.34 12.01
CA PHE A 100 -7.88 -0.93 11.12
C PHE A 100 -8.47 -2.22 11.70
N SER A 101 -7.74 -2.89 12.61
CA SER A 101 -8.17 -4.12 13.25
C SER A 101 -9.34 -3.91 14.24
N PHE A 102 -9.64 -2.67 14.62
CA PHE A 102 -10.83 -2.34 15.41
C PHE A 102 -12.14 -2.32 14.61
N LEU A 103 -12.04 -2.33 13.27
CA LEU A 103 -13.18 -2.32 12.35
C LEU A 103 -13.50 -3.74 11.88
N SER A 104 -14.71 -3.98 11.35
CA SER A 104 -14.99 -5.23 10.64
C SER A 104 -14.16 -5.31 9.34
N LEU A 105 -13.88 -6.51 8.81
CA LEU A 105 -13.06 -6.68 7.62
C LEU A 105 -13.50 -5.78 6.44
N PRO A 106 -14.80 -5.66 6.08
CA PRO A 106 -15.23 -4.75 5.01
C PRO A 106 -14.98 -3.28 5.31
N GLN A 107 -15.20 -2.85 6.56
CA GLN A 107 -14.96 -1.47 6.99
C GLN A 107 -13.46 -1.14 6.99
N ALA A 108 -12.65 -2.07 7.50
CA ALA A 108 -11.20 -1.99 7.51
C ALA A 108 -10.66 -1.88 6.08
N PHE A 109 -11.16 -2.71 5.17
CA PHE A 109 -10.78 -2.67 3.76
C PHE A 109 -11.16 -1.34 3.10
N CYS A 110 -12.37 -0.84 3.29
CA CYS A 110 -12.78 0.46 2.76
C CYS A 110 -11.91 1.61 3.29
N ALA A 111 -11.62 1.61 4.60
CA ALA A 111 -10.74 2.58 5.23
C ALA A 111 -9.31 2.51 4.67
N TRP A 112 -8.81 1.29 4.42
CA TRP A 112 -7.51 1.07 3.82
C TRP A 112 -7.45 1.50 2.35
N SER A 113 -8.47 1.20 1.53
CA SER A 113 -8.56 1.67 0.15
C SER A 113 -8.55 3.20 0.09
N LEU A 114 -9.29 3.88 0.97
CA LEU A 114 -9.30 5.34 1.06
C LEU A 114 -7.92 5.89 1.48
N THR A 115 -7.30 5.28 2.48
CA THR A 115 -5.95 5.65 2.94
C THR A 115 -4.93 5.48 1.80
N SER A 116 -4.96 4.34 1.11
CA SER A 116 -4.11 4.06 -0.05
C SER A 116 -4.29 5.09 -1.17
N PHE A 117 -5.54 5.47 -1.46
CA PHE A 117 -5.83 6.51 -2.44
C PHE A 117 -5.21 7.86 -2.08
N ILE A 118 -5.39 8.30 -0.84
CA ILE A 118 -4.83 9.58 -0.35
C ILE A 118 -3.31 9.55 -0.37
N VAL A 119 -2.70 8.49 0.19
CA VAL A 119 -1.24 8.33 0.26
C VAL A 119 -0.62 8.30 -1.13
N PHE A 120 -1.25 7.63 -2.08
CA PHE A 120 -0.83 7.64 -3.49
C PHE A 120 -0.83 9.04 -4.09
N LEU A 121 -1.92 9.80 -3.95
CA LEU A 121 -2.00 11.18 -4.46
C LEU A 121 -0.96 12.10 -3.81
N LEU A 122 -0.70 11.95 -2.51
CA LEU A 122 0.36 12.70 -1.83
C LEU A 122 1.75 12.37 -2.38
N GLY A 123 2.02 11.10 -2.70
CA GLY A 123 3.27 10.67 -3.33
C GLY A 123 3.47 11.33 -4.70
N LEU A 124 2.41 11.35 -5.51
CA LEU A 124 2.41 12.01 -6.82
C LEU A 124 2.62 13.52 -6.73
N GLU A 125 1.96 14.20 -5.80
CA GLU A 125 2.14 15.64 -5.58
C GLU A 125 3.59 15.98 -5.21
N LEU A 126 4.25 15.14 -4.40
CA LEU A 126 5.66 15.31 -4.06
C LEU A 126 6.56 15.18 -5.29
N VAL A 127 6.28 14.22 -6.17
CA VAL A 127 7.01 14.08 -7.44
C VAL A 127 6.82 15.32 -8.33
N ILE A 128 5.57 15.78 -8.49
CA ILE A 128 5.24 17.00 -9.25
C ILE A 128 6.03 18.20 -8.72
N ARG A 129 6.03 18.41 -7.39
CA ARG A 129 6.76 19.52 -6.76
C ARG A 129 8.27 19.40 -6.94
N ALA A 130 8.80 18.18 -6.96
CA ALA A 130 10.22 17.91 -7.08
C ALA A 130 10.76 18.15 -8.49
N LEU A 131 9.93 17.91 -9.51
CA LEU A 131 10.29 18.12 -10.92
C LEU A 131 10.35 19.60 -11.31
N ASP A 132 9.72 20.50 -10.54
CA ASP A 132 9.53 21.92 -10.89
C ASP A 132 9.04 22.10 -12.34
N TYR A 133 8.29 21.10 -12.82
CA TYR A 133 7.97 20.96 -14.23
C TYR A 133 6.66 21.66 -14.52
N GLN A 134 6.69 22.57 -15.48
CA GLN A 134 5.48 23.13 -16.05
C GLN A 134 4.89 22.12 -17.02
N PHE A 135 3.90 21.37 -16.54
CA PHE A 135 3.21 20.41 -17.38
C PHE A 135 2.57 21.14 -18.58
N PRO A 136 2.78 20.65 -19.82
CA PRO A 136 2.11 21.21 -21.00
C PRO A 136 0.58 20.99 -20.95
N PHE A 137 0.13 20.11 -20.06
CA PHE A 137 -1.26 19.80 -19.77
C PHE A 137 -1.59 20.15 -18.31
N SER A 138 -2.88 20.29 -17.95
CA SER A 138 -3.25 20.56 -16.55
C SER A 138 -2.74 19.46 -15.62
N ARG A 139 -2.27 19.80 -14.41
CA ARG A 139 -1.90 18.83 -13.35
C ARG A 139 -2.97 17.76 -13.11
N MET A 140 -4.23 18.13 -13.32
CA MET A 140 -5.37 17.21 -13.28
C MET A 140 -5.24 16.01 -14.23
N LEU A 141 -4.74 16.21 -15.44
CA LEU A 141 -4.55 15.12 -16.42
C LEU A 141 -3.48 14.13 -15.98
N PHE A 142 -2.45 14.60 -15.26
CA PHE A 142 -1.45 13.71 -14.67
C PHE A 142 -2.07 12.84 -13.57
N TYR A 143 -2.85 13.44 -12.66
CA TYR A 143 -3.60 12.69 -11.65
C TYR A 143 -4.57 11.70 -12.28
N LEU A 144 -5.26 12.09 -13.34
CA LEU A 144 -6.17 11.21 -14.08
C LEU A 144 -5.44 10.03 -14.70
N GLY A 145 -4.31 10.27 -15.37
CA GLY A 145 -3.50 9.19 -15.94
C GLY A 145 -3.01 8.22 -14.87
N ALA A 146 -2.59 8.74 -13.73
CA ALA A 146 -2.12 7.92 -12.61
C ALA A 146 -3.23 7.13 -11.92
N VAL A 147 -4.42 7.70 -11.77
CA VAL A 147 -5.60 7.00 -11.22
C VAL A 147 -6.18 6.02 -12.24
N ALA A 148 -6.14 6.32 -13.54
CA ALA A 148 -6.57 5.39 -14.59
C ALA A 148 -5.57 4.25 -14.84
N PHE A 149 -4.40 4.28 -14.19
CA PHE A 149 -3.39 3.26 -14.32
C PHE A 149 -3.86 1.96 -13.68
N THR A 150 -4.16 0.95 -14.51
CA THR A 150 -4.77 -0.32 -14.08
C THR A 150 -4.07 -0.98 -12.89
N PRO A 151 -2.72 -1.04 -12.80
CA PRO A 151 -2.05 -1.61 -11.63
C PRO A 151 -2.32 -0.87 -10.31
N PHE A 152 -2.62 0.44 -10.36
CA PHE A 152 -3.02 1.15 -9.16
C PHE A 152 -4.47 0.80 -8.77
N THR A 153 -5.41 0.84 -9.71
CA THR A 153 -6.83 0.60 -9.40
C THR A 153 -7.13 -0.85 -9.04
N ILE A 154 -6.55 -1.80 -9.76
CA ILE A 154 -6.81 -3.23 -9.56
C ILE A 154 -5.92 -3.78 -8.47
N GLU A 155 -4.59 -3.79 -8.64
CA GLU A 155 -3.70 -4.44 -7.67
C GLU A 155 -3.64 -3.68 -6.34
N THR A 156 -3.63 -2.34 -6.38
CA THR A 156 -3.42 -1.54 -5.16
C THR A 156 -4.73 -1.28 -4.41
N LEU A 157 -5.74 -0.73 -5.07
CA LEU A 157 -6.99 -0.39 -4.39
C LEU A 157 -7.88 -1.63 -4.19
N ALA A 158 -8.16 -2.40 -5.24
CA ALA A 158 -9.01 -3.59 -5.15
C ALA A 158 -8.30 -4.79 -4.50
N GLY A 159 -7.02 -5.01 -4.83
CA GLY A 159 -6.21 -6.09 -4.27
C GLY A 159 -5.60 -5.81 -2.90
N GLY A 160 -5.84 -4.61 -2.33
CA GLY A 160 -5.45 -4.29 -0.96
C GLY A 160 -3.94 -4.14 -0.72
N GLN A 161 -3.12 -4.03 -1.77
CA GLN A 161 -1.66 -4.00 -1.68
C GLN A 161 -1.08 -2.75 -0.98
N LEU A 162 0.15 -2.88 -0.47
CA LEU A 162 0.93 -1.77 0.12
C LEU A 162 1.57 -0.82 -0.91
N SER A 163 1.33 -1.02 -2.20
CA SER A 163 2.04 -0.31 -3.27
C SER A 163 1.86 1.22 -3.19
N ALA A 164 0.73 1.72 -2.67
CA ALA A 164 0.51 3.15 -2.44
C ALA A 164 1.53 3.75 -1.45
N ILE A 165 1.86 3.03 -0.37
CA ILE A 165 2.92 3.44 0.57
C ILE A 165 4.27 3.51 -0.16
N GLY A 166 4.55 2.53 -1.03
CA GLY A 166 5.78 2.52 -1.82
C GLY A 166 5.91 3.77 -2.71
N VAL A 167 4.84 4.12 -3.43
CA VAL A 167 4.80 5.35 -4.26
C VAL A 167 5.01 6.60 -3.41
N PHE A 168 4.40 6.67 -2.22
CA PHE A 168 4.60 7.81 -1.31
C PHE A 168 6.05 7.93 -0.83
N ILE A 169 6.65 6.84 -0.35
CA ILE A 169 8.05 6.84 0.11
C ILE A 169 8.98 7.24 -1.02
N LEU A 170 8.77 6.73 -2.25
CA LEU A 170 9.53 7.12 -3.43
C LEU A 170 9.35 8.59 -3.76
N GLY A 171 8.13 9.12 -3.67
CA GLY A 171 7.84 10.53 -3.88
C GLY A 171 8.57 11.43 -2.88
N VAL A 172 8.56 11.07 -1.59
CA VAL A 172 9.32 11.80 -0.55
C VAL A 172 10.82 11.71 -0.81
N ALA A 173 11.36 10.51 -1.07
CA ALA A 173 12.78 10.32 -1.34
C ALA A 173 13.24 11.14 -2.56
N PHE A 174 12.47 11.09 -3.65
CA PHE A 174 12.74 11.87 -4.86
C PHE A 174 12.69 13.38 -4.58
N TYR A 175 11.68 13.86 -3.86
CA TYR A 175 11.60 15.26 -3.45
C TYR A 175 12.82 15.70 -2.62
N LEU A 176 13.26 14.88 -1.67
CA LEU A 176 14.45 15.17 -0.85
C LEU A 176 15.74 15.16 -1.67
N ILE A 177 15.90 14.23 -2.62
CA ILE A 177 17.01 14.20 -3.57
C ILE A 177 17.07 15.49 -4.39
N ARG A 178 15.92 15.94 -4.92
CA ARG A 178 15.82 17.20 -5.69
C ARG A 178 16.13 18.45 -4.86
N LYS A 179 16.03 18.36 -3.54
CA LYS A 179 16.44 19.40 -2.58
C LYS A 179 17.84 19.16 -1.99
N GLU A 180 18.62 18.23 -2.56
CA GLU A 180 19.97 17.87 -2.13
C GLU A 180 20.07 17.37 -0.67
N ARG A 181 18.95 16.96 -0.07
CA ARG A 181 18.86 16.40 1.28
C ARG A 181 19.12 14.89 1.26
N PHE A 182 20.29 14.50 0.76
CA PHE A 182 20.61 13.10 0.45
C PHE A 182 20.54 12.15 1.66
N PHE A 183 20.95 12.59 2.85
CA PHE A 183 20.87 11.75 4.05
C PHE A 183 19.42 11.41 4.41
N SER A 184 18.54 12.41 4.47
CA SER A 184 17.11 12.19 4.74
C SER A 184 16.44 11.38 3.64
N ALA A 185 16.86 11.55 2.37
CA ALA A 185 16.39 10.71 1.28
C ALA A 185 16.77 9.24 1.49
N GLY A 186 18.01 8.96 1.88
CA GLY A 186 18.47 7.60 2.20
C GLY A 186 17.69 6.98 3.35
N LEU A 187 17.49 7.73 4.42
CA LEU A 187 16.68 7.30 5.57
C LEU A 187 15.24 6.99 5.14
N THR A 188 14.64 7.84 4.31
CA THR A 188 13.28 7.61 3.79
C THR A 188 13.21 6.35 2.92
N THR A 189 14.17 6.16 2.01
CA THR A 189 14.23 4.99 1.14
C THR A 189 14.38 3.69 1.93
N SER A 190 14.99 3.71 3.12
CA SER A 190 15.11 2.51 3.96
C SER A 190 13.76 1.89 4.32
N PHE A 191 12.70 2.69 4.44
CA PHE A 191 11.35 2.21 4.73
C PHE A 191 10.74 1.37 3.59
N LEU A 192 11.30 1.36 2.38
CA LEU A 192 10.87 0.43 1.31
C LEU A 192 11.21 -1.03 1.61
N TYR A 193 11.91 -1.30 2.71
CA TYR A 193 12.26 -2.66 3.17
C TYR A 193 11.05 -3.60 3.27
N PHE A 194 9.83 -3.09 3.54
CA PHE A 194 8.62 -3.93 3.60
C PHE A 194 8.33 -4.67 2.29
N LYS A 195 8.91 -4.28 1.15
CA LYS A 195 8.76 -4.93 -0.16
C LYS A 195 10.14 -5.22 -0.78
N ALA A 196 10.84 -6.20 -0.20
CA ALA A 196 12.24 -6.54 -0.48
C ALA A 196 12.65 -6.63 -1.98
N PRO A 197 11.84 -7.18 -2.91
CA PRO A 197 12.26 -7.24 -4.32
C PRO A 197 12.39 -5.87 -5.00
N LEU A 198 11.49 -4.92 -4.67
CA LEU A 198 11.56 -3.54 -5.18
C LEU A 198 12.72 -2.76 -4.55
N PHE A 199 13.04 -3.09 -3.31
CA PHE A 199 14.11 -2.47 -2.53
C PHE A 199 15.50 -2.67 -3.16
N ILE A 200 15.81 -3.89 -3.61
CA ILE A 200 17.17 -4.26 -4.04
C ILE A 200 17.58 -3.54 -5.34
N LEU A 201 16.77 -3.63 -6.40
CA LEU A 201 17.12 -3.04 -7.69
C LEU A 201 17.19 -1.51 -7.62
N LEU A 202 16.24 -0.89 -6.93
CA LEU A 202 16.23 0.55 -6.74
C LEU A 202 17.46 1.00 -5.95
N ILE A 203 17.77 0.35 -4.83
CA ILE A 203 18.94 0.71 -4.03
C ILE A 203 20.19 0.59 -4.87
N ILE A 204 20.44 -0.52 -5.55
CA ILE A 204 21.65 -0.68 -6.38
C ILE A 204 21.78 0.49 -7.36
N SER A 205 20.70 0.85 -8.06
CA SER A 205 20.74 1.99 -8.98
C SER A 205 21.06 3.33 -8.28
N LEU A 206 20.50 3.55 -7.09
CA LEU A 206 20.72 4.78 -6.31
C LEU A 206 22.11 4.82 -5.65
N LEU A 207 22.66 3.69 -5.22
CA LEU A 207 24.02 3.56 -4.66
C LEU A 207 25.08 4.00 -5.67
N LEU A 208 24.85 3.73 -6.96
CA LEU A 208 25.78 4.05 -8.04
C LEU A 208 25.77 5.53 -8.44
N ILE A 209 24.67 6.24 -8.16
CA ILE A 209 24.43 7.59 -8.67
C ILE A 209 24.50 8.65 -7.55
N LEU A 210 24.14 8.30 -6.31
CA LEU A 210 23.97 9.24 -5.20
C LEU A 210 25.20 9.34 -4.28
N PRO A 211 25.40 10.49 -3.60
CA PRO A 211 26.56 10.69 -2.74
C PRO A 211 26.53 9.81 -1.48
N ARG A 212 27.70 9.59 -0.86
CA ARG A 212 27.88 8.79 0.37
C ARG A 212 26.94 9.17 1.53
N ARG A 213 26.46 10.41 1.58
CA ARG A 213 25.47 10.86 2.57
C ARG A 213 24.15 10.09 2.47
N PHE A 214 23.72 9.74 1.26
CA PHE A 214 22.55 8.88 1.04
C PHE A 214 22.76 7.49 1.65
N LEU A 215 23.96 6.93 1.49
CA LEU A 215 24.34 5.62 2.06
C LEU A 215 24.24 5.61 3.57
N GLY A 216 24.74 6.67 4.23
CA GLY A 216 24.65 6.80 5.68
C GLY A 216 23.20 6.81 6.17
N GLY A 217 22.31 7.54 5.49
CA GLY A 217 20.89 7.57 5.84
C GLY A 217 20.21 6.23 5.63
N LEU A 218 20.50 5.57 4.50
CA LEU A 218 19.95 4.25 4.17
C LEU A 218 20.41 3.18 5.17
N ALA A 219 21.68 3.18 5.54
CA ALA A 219 22.24 2.22 6.50
C ALA A 219 21.66 2.42 7.91
N ILE A 220 21.56 3.66 8.38
CA ILE A 220 21.00 3.97 9.71
C ILE A 220 19.50 3.63 9.75
N GLY A 221 18.75 4.02 8.73
CA GLY A 221 17.33 3.70 8.64
C GLY A 221 17.07 2.19 8.53
N GLY A 222 17.90 1.49 7.74
CA GLY A 222 17.83 0.03 7.61
C GLY A 222 18.14 -0.68 8.93
N ALA A 223 19.17 -0.25 9.65
CA ALA A 223 19.49 -0.78 10.97
C ALA A 223 18.32 -0.60 11.96
N PHE A 224 17.66 0.57 11.94
CA PHE A 224 16.49 0.83 12.78
C PHE A 224 15.29 -0.07 12.46
N ILE A 225 15.11 -0.48 11.21
CA ILE A 225 13.99 -1.35 10.81
C ILE A 225 14.26 -2.83 11.15
N ILE A 226 15.54 -3.22 11.19
CA ILE A 226 15.96 -4.60 11.46
C ILE A 226 16.09 -4.88 12.97
N CYS A 227 16.46 -3.86 13.76
CA CYS A 227 16.56 -3.94 15.23
C CYS A 227 15.20 -3.80 15.92
#